data_AF-U7GV56-F1
#
_entry.id   AF-U7GV56-F1
#
_cell.length_a   1.000
_cell.length_b   1.000
_cell.length_c   1.000
_cell.angle_alpha   90.00
_cell.angle_beta   90.00
_cell.angle_gamma   90.00
#
_symmetry.space_group_name_H-M   'P 1'
#
loop_
_entity.id
_entity.type
_entity.pdbx_description
1 polymer ?
#
loop_
_entity_poly.entity_id
_entity_poly.type
_entity_poly.pdbx_seq_one_letter_code
_entity_poly.pdbx_strand_id
1 'polypeptide(L)'
;MHRTRQGLSLITTSAALILAASQVFAEPKLEVEMFEAGVEGRGDSIGTVTLTAYDQGVLIESDITGLSPGVHGFHLHENADCSPVEKDGKTTPAGAAGGHYDPKNIGKHKGPFDKSGHLGDLPRLHVGQEGENAQTNIAPRLQLSDFKGRALVIHGG
;
A
#
# COMPACT_ATOMS: atom_id res chain seq x y z
N MET A 1 39.82 74.88 -22.86
CA MET A 1 38.57 74.19 -23.22
C MET A 1 38.64 72.74 -22.74
N HIS A 2 37.51 72.21 -22.28
CA HIS A 2 37.27 70.85 -21.75
C HIS A 2 37.75 70.49 -20.34
N ARG A 3 36.79 70.38 -19.42
CA ARG A 3 36.65 69.17 -18.58
C ARG A 3 35.19 68.91 -18.21
N THR A 4 34.69 67.89 -18.88
CA THR A 4 33.62 66.91 -18.65
C THR A 4 32.90 66.90 -17.29
N ARG A 5 31.56 66.85 -17.38
CA ARG A 5 30.58 66.53 -16.32
C ARG A 5 30.74 65.07 -15.88
N GLN A 6 30.76 64.80 -14.58
CA GLN A 6 30.51 63.47 -14.02
C GLN A 6 29.10 63.44 -13.42
N GLY A 7 28.22 62.64 -14.03
CA GLY A 7 26.89 62.34 -13.50
C GLY A 7 26.98 61.24 -12.45
N LEU A 8 26.46 61.52 -11.26
CA LEU A 8 26.37 60.58 -10.16
C LEU A 8 25.14 59.68 -10.38
N SER A 9 25.35 58.42 -10.73
CA SER A 9 24.29 57.42 -10.85
C SER A 9 24.07 56.76 -9.50
N LEU A 10 22.93 57.03 -8.85
CA LEU A 10 22.49 56.34 -7.64
C LEU A 10 21.93 54.97 -8.03
N ILE A 11 22.60 53.90 -7.62
CA ILE A 11 22.11 52.52 -7.75
C ILE A 11 21.34 52.19 -6.47
N THR A 12 20.02 52.13 -6.55
CA THR A 12 19.15 51.63 -5.47
C THR A 12 19.08 50.10 -5.52
N THR A 13 19.80 49.41 -4.63
CA THR A 13 19.70 47.96 -4.45
C THR A 13 18.52 47.64 -3.52
N SER A 14 17.41 47.17 -4.11
CA SER A 14 16.32 46.56 -3.34
C SER A 14 16.70 45.13 -2.96
N ALA A 15 16.88 44.86 -1.67
CA ALA A 15 17.10 43.51 -1.15
C ALA A 15 15.75 42.77 -1.07
N ALA A 16 15.50 41.85 -2.01
CA ALA A 16 14.37 40.95 -1.96
C ALA A 16 14.68 39.78 -1.00
N LEU A 17 13.98 39.73 0.13
CA LEU A 17 14.05 38.63 1.10
C LEU A 17 13.25 37.44 0.55
N ILE A 18 13.93 36.45 -0.02
CA ILE A 18 13.29 35.22 -0.49
C ILE A 18 13.02 34.33 0.74
N LEU A 19 11.77 34.32 1.22
CA LEU A 19 11.31 33.26 2.13
C LEU A 19 11.21 31.95 1.33
N ALA A 20 12.16 31.05 1.52
CA ALA A 20 12.03 29.67 1.06
C ALA A 20 11.04 28.95 1.98
N ALA A 21 9.79 28.80 1.52
CA ALA A 21 8.85 27.90 2.18
C ALA A 21 9.30 26.46 1.92
N SER A 22 9.70 25.74 2.97
CA SER A 22 9.97 24.31 2.90
C SER A 22 8.68 23.59 2.55
N GLN A 23 8.58 23.03 1.34
CA GLN A 23 7.47 22.16 1.00
C GLN A 23 7.68 20.83 1.72
N VAL A 24 6.79 20.50 2.65
CA VAL A 24 6.72 19.17 3.23
C VAL A 24 6.11 18.26 2.17
N PHE A 25 6.94 17.44 1.52
CA PHE A 25 6.44 16.39 0.63
C PHE A 25 5.93 15.25 1.50
N ALA A 26 4.63 14.93 1.39
CA ALA A 26 4.08 13.73 1.99
C ALA A 26 4.56 12.51 1.19
N GLU A 27 4.96 11.44 1.89
CA GLU A 27 5.30 10.17 1.25
C GLU A 27 4.10 9.65 0.46
N PRO A 28 4.29 9.11 -0.77
CA PRO A 28 3.22 8.50 -1.51
C PRO A 28 2.56 7.38 -0.70
N LYS A 29 1.24 7.46 -0.53
CA LYS A 29 0.45 6.45 0.16
C LYS A 29 -0.78 6.01 -0.63
N LEU A 30 -1.23 4.79 -0.37
CA LEU A 30 -2.51 4.23 -0.83
C LEU A 30 -3.27 3.72 0.39
N GLU A 31 -4.51 4.16 0.56
CA GLU A 31 -5.42 3.63 1.58
C GLU A 31 -6.38 2.65 0.89
N VAL A 32 -6.46 1.44 1.43
CA VAL A 32 -7.31 0.36 0.92
C VAL A 32 -8.32 0.02 2.00
N GLU A 33 -9.59 0.30 1.73
CA GLU A 33 -10.68 -0.18 2.59
C GLU A 33 -10.87 -1.68 2.39
N MET A 34 -10.98 -2.40 3.51
CA MET A 34 -11.09 -3.83 3.55
C MET A 34 -12.53 -4.21 3.91
N PHE A 35 -13.04 -5.27 3.29
CA PHE A 35 -14.41 -5.75 3.50
C PHE A 35 -14.42 -7.25 3.74
N GLU A 36 -15.44 -7.73 4.45
CA GLU A 36 -15.74 -9.15 4.49
C GLU A 36 -16.03 -9.68 3.08
N ALA A 37 -15.51 -10.85 2.76
CA ALA A 37 -15.79 -11.56 1.51
C ALA A 37 -16.69 -12.76 1.78
N GLY A 38 -17.93 -12.70 1.31
CA GLY A 38 -18.91 -13.78 1.39
C GLY A 38 -19.18 -14.43 0.03
N VAL A 39 -19.95 -15.51 0.03
CA VAL A 39 -20.40 -16.19 -1.20
C VAL A 39 -21.36 -15.32 -2.02
N GLU A 40 -22.07 -14.40 -1.37
CA GLU A 40 -22.95 -13.41 -2.00
C GLU A 40 -22.18 -12.14 -2.44
N GLY A 41 -20.87 -12.07 -2.16
CA GLY A 41 -20.01 -10.94 -2.49
C GLY A 41 -19.54 -10.15 -1.29
N ARG A 42 -19.40 -8.84 -1.46
CA ARG A 42 -18.87 -7.91 -0.46
C ARG A 42 -19.84 -7.80 0.72
N GLY A 43 -19.35 -8.07 1.93
CA GLY A 43 -20.04 -7.81 3.19
C GLY A 43 -19.66 -6.45 3.80
N ASP A 44 -19.64 -6.40 5.13
CA ASP A 44 -19.37 -5.17 5.87
C ASP A 44 -17.91 -4.73 5.76
N SER A 45 -17.67 -3.43 5.93
CA SER A 45 -16.32 -2.87 6.04
C SER A 45 -15.70 -3.35 7.35
N ILE A 46 -14.47 -3.84 7.28
CA ILE A 46 -13.72 -4.36 8.44
C ILE A 46 -12.55 -3.45 8.84
N GLY A 47 -12.37 -2.32 8.15
CA GLY A 47 -11.30 -1.36 8.44
C GLY A 47 -10.44 -1.06 7.23
N THR A 48 -9.18 -0.69 7.45
CA THR A 48 -8.30 -0.17 6.40
C THR A 48 -6.89 -0.75 6.46
N VAL A 49 -6.25 -0.80 5.29
CA VAL A 49 -4.82 -1.02 5.14
C VAL A 49 -4.22 0.20 4.46
N THR A 50 -3.29 0.86 5.14
CA THR A 50 -2.49 1.96 4.58
C THR A 50 -1.15 1.42 4.08
N LEU A 51 -0.84 1.73 2.82
CA LEU A 51 0.39 1.35 2.14
C LEU A 51 1.21 2.61 1.89
N THR A 52 2.40 2.69 2.46
CA THR A 52 3.28 3.86 2.30
C THR A 52 4.59 3.44 1.64
N ALA A 53 5.01 4.18 0.61
CA ALA A 53 6.31 3.97 0.00
C ALA A 53 7.42 4.16 1.04
N TYR A 54 8.41 3.27 1.03
CA TYR A 54 9.54 3.32 1.95
C TYR A 54 10.82 2.86 1.24
N ASP A 55 11.98 3.37 1.64
CA ASP A 55 13.26 3.06 0.98
C ASP A 55 13.56 1.55 0.90
N GLN A 56 13.01 0.77 1.85
CA GLN A 56 13.20 -0.68 1.93
C GLN A 56 11.97 -1.48 1.50
N GLY A 57 11.03 -0.89 0.75
CA GLY A 57 9.86 -1.56 0.20
C GLY A 57 8.56 -0.79 0.43
N VAL A 58 7.56 -1.46 1.00
CA VAL A 58 6.29 -0.83 1.39
C VAL A 58 6.01 -1.08 2.86
N LEU A 59 5.75 0.00 3.60
CA LEU A 59 5.16 -0.08 4.93
C LEU A 59 3.67 -0.36 4.80
N ILE A 60 3.19 -1.34 5.56
CA ILE A 60 1.82 -1.79 5.56
C ILE A 60 1.30 -1.60 6.98
N GLU A 61 0.37 -0.68 7.15
CA GLU A 61 -0.30 -0.40 8.42
C GLU A 61 -1.74 -0.89 8.30
N SER A 62 -2.08 -1.96 9.02
CA SER A 62 -3.42 -2.50 9.07
C SER A 62 -4.12 -2.05 10.35
N ASP A 63 -5.37 -1.62 10.20
CA ASP A 63 -6.32 -1.33 11.27
C ASP A 63 -7.63 -2.04 10.91
N ILE A 64 -7.80 -3.25 11.43
CA ILE A 64 -8.86 -4.18 11.04
C ILE A 64 -9.58 -4.67 12.29
N THR A 65 -10.89 -4.87 12.18
CA THR A 65 -11.77 -5.38 13.24
C THR A 65 -12.67 -6.50 12.70
N GLY A 66 -13.34 -7.23 13.60
CA GLY A 66 -14.32 -8.25 13.20
C GLY A 66 -13.71 -9.56 12.69
N LEU A 67 -12.39 -9.75 12.79
CA LEU A 67 -11.75 -11.01 12.45
C LEU A 67 -11.77 -11.99 13.63
N SER A 68 -11.65 -13.28 13.35
CA SER A 68 -11.43 -14.28 14.40
C SER A 68 -10.06 -14.10 15.07
N PRO A 69 -9.90 -14.32 16.39
CA PRO A 69 -8.59 -14.30 17.02
C PRO A 69 -7.63 -15.33 16.41
N GLY A 70 -6.37 -14.94 16.17
CA GLY A 70 -5.36 -15.84 15.62
C GLY A 70 -4.48 -15.23 14.53
N VAL A 71 -3.88 -16.09 13.72
CA VAL A 71 -2.94 -15.71 12.65
C VAL A 71 -3.64 -15.85 11.30
N HIS A 72 -3.75 -14.74 10.57
CA HIS A 72 -4.38 -14.72 9.25
C HIS A 72 -3.32 -14.61 8.14
N GLY A 73 -3.50 -15.40 7.08
CA GLY A 73 -2.74 -15.24 5.85
C GLY A 73 -3.08 -13.91 5.19
N PHE A 74 -2.09 -13.17 4.72
CA PHE A 74 -2.30 -11.87 4.09
C PHE A 74 -1.45 -11.77 2.83
N HIS A 75 -2.10 -11.51 1.70
CA HIS A 75 -1.45 -11.61 0.40
C HIS A 75 -1.97 -10.54 -0.55
N LEU A 76 -1.09 -10.12 -1.47
CA LEU A 76 -1.47 -9.40 -2.67
C LEU A 76 -1.83 -10.42 -3.75
N HIS A 77 -3.03 -10.30 -4.31
CA HIS A 77 -3.57 -11.17 -5.36
C HIS A 77 -3.50 -10.49 -6.74
N GLU A 78 -3.57 -11.29 -7.80
CA GLU A 78 -3.30 -10.84 -9.15
C GLU A 78 -4.31 -9.83 -9.70
N ASN A 79 -5.60 -10.00 -9.41
CA ASN A 79 -6.65 -9.19 -10.01
C ASN A 79 -7.25 -8.21 -9.00
N ALA A 80 -7.56 -6.98 -9.44
CA ALA A 80 -8.38 -6.03 -8.68
C ALA A 80 -9.88 -6.38 -8.73
N ASP A 81 -10.23 -7.61 -8.37
CA ASP A 81 -11.61 -8.07 -8.33
C ASP A 81 -11.81 -9.00 -7.13
N CYS A 82 -12.62 -8.58 -6.16
CA CYS A 82 -12.94 -9.39 -4.98
C CYS A 82 -14.31 -10.10 -5.11
N SER A 83 -14.83 -10.22 -6.32
CA SER A 83 -16.09 -10.93 -6.57
C SER A 83 -15.96 -12.42 -6.28
N PRO A 84 -17.04 -13.07 -5.82
CA PRO A 84 -17.06 -14.51 -5.64
C PRO A 84 -17.00 -15.21 -6.99
N VAL A 85 -16.39 -16.40 -7.03
CA VAL A 85 -16.35 -17.25 -8.24
C VAL A 85 -16.98 -18.59 -7.91
N GLU A 86 -17.96 -19.01 -8.69
CA GLU A 86 -18.53 -20.34 -8.64
C GLU A 86 -17.79 -21.28 -9.61
N LYS A 87 -17.38 -22.43 -9.09
CA LYS A 87 -16.81 -23.52 -9.90
C LYS A 87 -17.27 -24.85 -9.33
N ASP A 88 -17.75 -25.73 -10.21
CA ASP A 88 -18.19 -27.08 -9.85
C ASP A 88 -19.21 -27.10 -8.68
N GLY A 89 -20.13 -26.12 -8.66
CA GLY A 89 -21.16 -25.97 -7.62
C GLY A 89 -20.64 -25.44 -6.27
N LYS A 90 -19.39 -24.99 -6.20
CA LYS A 90 -18.81 -24.36 -5.01
C LYS A 90 -18.47 -22.90 -5.30
N THR A 91 -19.03 -22.00 -4.50
CA THR A 91 -18.70 -20.58 -4.52
C THR A 91 -17.50 -20.30 -3.62
N THR A 92 -16.49 -19.63 -4.17
CA THR A 92 -15.31 -19.16 -3.45
C THR A 92 -15.42 -17.66 -3.25
N PRO A 93 -15.58 -17.17 -2.00
CA PRO A 93 -15.53 -15.75 -1.71
C PRO A 93 -14.22 -15.13 -2.20
N ALA A 94 -14.31 -13.95 -2.83
CA ALA A 94 -13.18 -13.26 -3.45
C ALA A 94 -12.36 -14.09 -4.47
N GLY A 95 -12.95 -15.15 -5.04
CA GLY A 95 -12.26 -16.03 -5.98
C GLY A 95 -11.78 -15.32 -7.26
N ALA A 96 -12.42 -14.21 -7.65
CA ALA A 96 -12.03 -13.44 -8.83
C ALA A 96 -10.66 -12.74 -8.66
N ALA A 97 -10.18 -12.61 -7.41
CA ALA A 97 -8.87 -12.02 -7.12
C ALA A 97 -7.74 -12.85 -7.74
N GLY A 98 -8.01 -14.13 -8.04
CA GLY A 98 -7.06 -15.05 -8.63
C GLY A 98 -6.06 -15.56 -7.60
N GLY A 99 -4.89 -15.99 -8.08
CA GLY A 99 -3.80 -16.46 -7.23
C GLY A 99 -3.06 -15.31 -6.52
N HIS A 100 -2.05 -15.68 -5.74
CA HIS A 100 -1.10 -14.70 -5.21
C HIS A 100 -0.36 -14.04 -6.38
N TYR A 101 -0.04 -12.76 -6.23
CA TYR A 101 0.69 -12.03 -7.26
C TYR A 101 2.07 -12.67 -7.51
N ASP A 102 2.23 -13.26 -8.70
CA ASP A 102 3.45 -13.96 -9.08
C ASP A 102 3.90 -13.60 -10.51
N PRO A 103 4.45 -12.38 -10.71
CA PRO A 103 4.84 -11.92 -12.04
C PRO A 103 5.98 -12.73 -12.67
N LYS A 104 6.64 -13.58 -11.87
CA LYS A 104 7.75 -14.44 -12.30
C LYS A 104 7.29 -15.89 -12.56
N ASN A 105 6.02 -16.21 -12.35
CA ASN A 105 5.46 -17.56 -12.51
C ASN A 105 6.28 -18.64 -11.77
N ILE A 106 6.69 -18.32 -10.54
CA ILE A 106 7.43 -19.22 -9.65
C ILE A 106 6.56 -20.38 -9.16
N GLY A 107 5.27 -20.13 -8.90
CA GLY A 107 4.28 -21.11 -8.44
C GLY A 107 4.56 -21.68 -7.05
N LYS A 108 5.24 -20.94 -6.17
CA LYS A 108 5.57 -21.37 -4.80
C LYS A 108 5.22 -20.30 -3.78
N HIS A 109 4.54 -20.67 -2.72
CA HIS A 109 4.36 -19.82 -1.54
C HIS A 109 5.54 -19.99 -0.58
N LYS A 110 6.28 -18.90 -0.28
CA LYS A 110 7.49 -18.92 0.56
C LYS A 110 7.58 -17.78 1.57
N GLY A 111 6.56 -16.91 1.61
CA GLY A 111 6.51 -15.81 2.56
C GLY A 111 7.26 -14.56 2.09
N PRO A 112 7.25 -13.50 2.90
CA PRO A 112 7.59 -12.15 2.45
C PRO A 112 9.08 -11.90 2.16
N PHE A 113 9.97 -12.77 2.65
CA PHE A 113 11.42 -12.55 2.59
C PHE A 113 12.15 -13.48 1.61
N ASP A 114 11.54 -14.60 1.22
CA ASP A 114 12.15 -15.56 0.30
C ASP A 114 11.82 -15.20 -1.15
N LYS A 115 12.84 -14.85 -1.94
CA LYS A 115 12.69 -14.46 -3.36
C LYS A 115 12.34 -15.64 -4.28
N SER A 116 12.33 -16.87 -3.77
CA SER A 116 11.94 -18.09 -4.48
C SER A 116 10.46 -18.46 -4.32
N GLY A 117 9.64 -17.55 -3.79
CA GLY A 117 8.18 -17.64 -3.79
C GLY A 117 7.47 -16.44 -4.42
N HIS A 118 6.14 -16.49 -4.47
CA HIS A 118 5.27 -15.46 -5.05
C HIS A 118 5.64 -14.08 -4.52
N LEU A 119 5.59 -13.06 -5.38
CA LEU A 119 5.92 -11.68 -4.99
C LEU A 119 4.90 -11.10 -4.00
N GLY A 120 3.63 -11.51 -4.12
CA GLY A 120 2.51 -11.09 -3.28
C GLY A 120 2.42 -11.74 -1.90
N ASP A 121 3.39 -12.57 -1.50
CA ASP A 121 3.44 -13.10 -0.14
C ASP A 121 3.80 -11.97 0.84
N LEU A 122 2.88 -11.61 1.76
CA LEU A 122 3.09 -10.55 2.76
C LEU A 122 3.28 -11.14 4.17
N PRO A 123 3.76 -10.35 5.15
CA PRO A 123 3.71 -10.76 6.55
C PRO A 123 2.27 -11.02 7.01
N ARG A 124 2.09 -12.06 7.82
CA ARG A 124 0.78 -12.45 8.38
C ARG A 124 0.25 -11.39 9.33
N LEU A 125 -1.07 -11.31 9.43
CA LEU A 125 -1.74 -10.49 10.44
C LEU A 125 -1.96 -11.30 11.72
N HIS A 126 -1.73 -10.67 12.87
CA HIS A 126 -2.06 -11.23 14.17
C HIS A 126 -3.27 -10.50 14.72
N VAL A 127 -4.34 -11.23 14.95
CA VAL A 127 -5.62 -10.71 15.44
C VAL A 127 -5.74 -11.04 16.92
N GLY A 128 -6.05 -10.02 17.73
CA GLY A 128 -6.27 -10.10 19.16
C GLY A 128 -7.53 -10.87 19.53
N GLN A 129 -7.77 -11.02 20.83
CA GLN A 129 -8.93 -11.78 21.33
C GLN A 129 -10.27 -11.07 21.09
N GLU A 130 -10.25 -9.75 20.90
CA GLU A 130 -11.45 -8.95 20.61
C GLU A 130 -11.68 -8.81 19.09
N GLY A 131 -10.94 -9.55 18.27
CA GLY A 131 -11.06 -9.56 16.81
C GLY A 131 -10.41 -8.37 16.11
N GLU A 132 -9.51 -7.68 16.79
CA GLU A 132 -8.81 -6.48 16.36
C GLU A 132 -7.38 -6.77 15.88
N ASN A 133 -6.95 -6.03 14.86
CA ASN A 133 -5.59 -6.02 14.36
C ASN A 133 -5.15 -4.57 14.12
N ALA A 134 -4.15 -4.13 14.87
CA ALA A 134 -3.41 -2.90 14.62
C ALA A 134 -1.93 -3.27 14.47
N GLN A 135 -1.44 -3.40 13.24
CA GLN A 135 -0.09 -3.92 12.98
C GLN A 135 0.60 -3.13 11.88
N THR A 136 1.87 -2.78 12.11
CA THR A 136 2.76 -2.25 11.08
C THR A 136 3.71 -3.35 10.62
N ASN A 137 3.78 -3.57 9.32
CA ASN A 137 4.63 -4.54 8.66
C ASN A 137 5.45 -3.88 7.54
N ILE A 138 6.47 -4.59 7.07
CA ILE A 138 7.19 -4.24 5.85
C ILE A 138 7.07 -5.36 4.81
N ALA A 139 6.80 -4.97 3.57
CA ALA A 139 6.88 -5.84 2.40
C ALA A 139 8.14 -5.46 1.59
N PRO A 140 9.31 -6.04 1.88
CA PRO A 140 10.59 -5.51 1.39
C PRO A 140 10.90 -5.85 -0.07
N ARG A 141 10.06 -6.69 -0.69
CA ARG A 141 10.21 -7.09 -2.09
C ARG A 141 9.29 -6.30 -3.03
N LEU A 142 8.35 -5.53 -2.49
CA LEU A 142 7.34 -4.79 -3.25
C LEU A 142 7.64 -3.30 -3.28
N GLN A 143 7.18 -2.65 -4.33
CA GLN A 143 7.07 -1.20 -4.45
C GLN A 143 5.59 -0.80 -4.40
N LEU A 144 5.28 0.44 -4.04
CA LEU A 144 3.89 0.92 -3.94
C LEU A 144 3.12 0.77 -5.28
N SER A 145 3.82 0.88 -6.41
CA SER A 145 3.22 0.67 -7.73
C SER A 145 2.72 -0.75 -7.98
N ASP A 146 3.29 -1.76 -7.31
CA ASP A 146 2.93 -3.16 -7.51
C ASP A 146 1.50 -3.47 -7.03
N PHE A 147 0.97 -2.65 -6.12
CA PHE A 147 -0.39 -2.78 -5.58
C PHE A 147 -1.47 -2.25 -6.53
N LYS A 148 -1.11 -1.44 -7.53
CA LYS A 148 -2.09 -0.89 -8.47
C LYS A 148 -2.69 -1.99 -9.33
N GLY A 149 -4.02 -2.02 -9.42
CA GLY A 149 -4.74 -3.02 -10.21
C GLY A 149 -4.72 -4.42 -9.59
N ARG A 150 -4.55 -4.50 -8.27
CA ARG A 150 -4.51 -5.76 -7.50
C ARG A 150 -5.39 -5.70 -6.26
N ALA A 151 -5.70 -6.86 -5.71
CA ALA A 151 -6.48 -6.99 -4.49
C ALA A 151 -5.59 -7.40 -3.31
N LEU A 152 -5.84 -6.82 -2.14
CA LEU A 152 -5.36 -7.37 -0.88
C LEU A 152 -6.38 -8.37 -0.35
N VAL A 153 -5.92 -9.54 0.10
CA VAL A 153 -6.77 -10.59 0.62
C VAL A 153 -6.26 -11.04 1.98
N ILE A 154 -7.15 -11.00 2.96
CA ILE A 154 -6.96 -11.62 4.27
C ILE A 154 -7.68 -12.97 4.23
N HIS A 155 -6.94 -14.05 4.42
CA HIS A 155 -7.48 -15.41 4.45
C HIS A 155 -7.99 -15.74 5.86
N GLY A 156 -8.93 -16.67 5.97
CA GLY A 156 -9.36 -17.22 7.27
C GLY A 156 -8.17 -17.81 8.05
N GLY A 157 -8.23 -17.69 9.39
CA GLY A 157 -7.22 -18.18 10.32
C GLY A 157 -7.26 -19.70 10.55
#